data_AF-A0AAU1NM23-F1
#
_entry.id   AF-A0AAU1NM23-F1
#
_cell.length_a   1.000
_cell.length_b   1.000
_cell.length_c   1.000
_cell.angle_alpha   90.00
_cell.angle_beta   90.00
_cell.angle_gamma   90.00
#
_symmetry.space_group_name_H-M   'P 1'
#
loop_
_entity.id
_entity.type
_entity.pdbx_description
1 polymer ?
#
loop_
_entity_poly.entity_id
_entity_poly.type
_entity_poly.pdbx_seq_one_letter_code
_entity_poly.pdbx_strand_id
1 'polypeptide(L)'
;MNSWPDTGTSAALRHKYATDLALDRDGGWFQAFADVPRHVFVPRFFTQGTDGAWQPVSWGDVGYLETVYGDAALTTQLDEHGFPTSSSS
;
A
#
# COMPACT_ATOMS: atom_id res chain seq x y z
N MET A 1 -6.85 -17.97 -10.10
CA MET A 1 -5.94 -17.38 -9.10
C MET A 1 -5.17 -16.29 -9.81
N ASN A 2 -5.50 -15.01 -9.58
CA ASN A 2 -4.66 -13.92 -10.09
C ASN A 2 -3.41 -13.88 -9.20
N SER A 3 -2.31 -14.46 -9.68
CA SER A 3 -1.01 -14.33 -9.02
C SER A 3 -0.51 -12.91 -9.24
N TRP A 4 -0.56 -12.10 -8.19
CA TRP A 4 0.06 -10.78 -8.13
C TRP A 4 1.57 -11.02 -8.18
N PRO A 5 2.30 -10.58 -9.22
CA PRO A 5 3.70 -10.90 -9.33
C PRO A 5 4.49 -10.07 -8.32
N ASP A 6 5.10 -10.73 -7.34
CA ASP A 6 6.18 -10.12 -6.55
C ASP A 6 7.44 -10.09 -7.43
N THR A 7 7.68 -8.95 -8.05
CA THR A 7 8.79 -8.70 -8.97
C THR A 7 10.00 -8.12 -8.23
N GLY A 8 11.14 -7.97 -8.92
CA GLY A 8 12.30 -7.26 -8.36
C GLY A 8 11.97 -5.82 -7.96
N THR A 9 11.05 -5.15 -8.67
CA THR A 9 10.62 -3.78 -8.36
C THR A 9 9.83 -3.73 -7.05
N SER A 10 8.85 -4.62 -6.85
CA SER A 10 8.07 -4.66 -5.60
C SER A 10 8.93 -5.07 -4.41
N ALA A 11 9.90 -5.97 -4.59
CA ALA A 11 10.86 -6.33 -3.56
C ALA A 11 11.76 -5.15 -3.16
N ALA A 12 12.26 -4.38 -4.13
CA ALA A 12 13.08 -3.19 -3.86
C ALA A 12 12.30 -2.10 -3.12
N LEU A 13 11.06 -1.82 -3.54
CA LEU A 13 10.19 -0.85 -2.88
C LEU A 13 9.82 -1.29 -1.46
N ARG A 14 9.56 -2.59 -1.25
CA ARG A 14 9.30 -3.17 0.07
C ARG A 14 10.49 -2.99 1.02
N HIS A 15 11.71 -3.26 0.55
CA HIS A 15 12.91 -3.07 1.35
C HIS A 15 13.17 -1.58 1.68
N LYS A 16 12.92 -0.70 0.71
CA LYS A 16 13.00 0.75 0.92
C LYS A 16 11.99 1.20 1.97
N TYR A 17 10.74 0.76 1.87
CA TYR A 17 9.68 1.07 2.83
C TYR A 17 10.05 0.67 4.26
N ALA A 18 10.56 -0.56 4.46
CA ALA A 18 11.03 -1.01 5.78
C ALA A 18 12.18 -0.14 6.32
N THR A 19 13.01 0.42 5.45
CA THR A 19 14.11 1.33 5.81
C THR A 19 13.60 2.73 6.15
N ASP A 20 12.66 3.26 5.37
CA ASP A 20 12.07 4.60 5.58
C ASP A 20 11.28 4.68 6.90
N LEU A 21 10.65 3.58 7.32
CA LEU A 21 9.99 3.47 8.63
C LEU A 21 10.98 3.50 9.82
N ALA A 22 12.29 3.60 9.58
CA ALA A 22 13.35 3.63 10.58
C ALA A 22 13.28 2.46 11.58
N LEU A 23 12.82 1.29 11.11
CA LEU A 23 12.75 0.07 11.92
C LEU A 23 14.17 -0.44 12.21
N ASP A 24 14.34 -1.01 13.40
CA ASP A 24 15.56 -1.74 13.74
C ASP A 24 15.77 -2.90 12.76
N ARG A 25 16.91 -2.89 12.05
CA ARG A 25 17.24 -3.80 10.95
C ARG A 25 17.30 -5.26 11.40
N ASP A 26 17.70 -5.47 12.66
CA ASP A 26 17.80 -6.80 13.28
C ASP A 26 16.51 -7.18 14.02
N GLY A 27 15.54 -6.27 14.08
CA GLY A 27 14.23 -6.48 14.70
C GLY A 27 13.27 -7.25 13.79
N GLY A 28 12.39 -8.04 14.40
CA GLY A 28 11.38 -8.83 13.69
C GLY A 28 10.42 -7.98 12.83
N TRP A 29 10.21 -6.71 13.19
CA TRP A 29 9.39 -5.80 12.39
C TRP A 29 10.03 -5.44 11.05
N PHE A 30 11.34 -5.15 11.02
CA PHE A 30 12.00 -4.85 9.76
C PHE A 30 11.88 -6.05 8.80
N GLN A 31 12.12 -7.27 9.29
CA GLN A 31 11.99 -8.49 8.49
C GLN A 31 10.57 -8.69 7.99
N ALA A 32 9.56 -8.53 8.85
CA ALA A 32 8.16 -8.65 8.46
C ALA A 32 7.79 -7.69 7.32
N PHE A 33 8.19 -6.42 7.42
CA PHE A 33 7.95 -5.43 6.38
C PHE A 33 8.78 -5.68 5.12
N ALA A 34 9.99 -6.22 5.24
CA ALA A 34 10.88 -6.51 4.12
C ALA A 34 10.52 -7.81 3.35
N ASP A 35 9.81 -8.75 3.98
CA ASP A 35 9.47 -10.06 3.40
C ASP A 35 8.02 -10.17 2.95
N VAL A 36 7.07 -9.53 3.65
CA VAL A 36 5.63 -9.70 3.36
C VAL A 36 5.21 -8.81 2.19
N PRO A 37 4.72 -9.36 1.05
CA PRO A 37 4.32 -8.57 -0.11
C PRO A 37 3.01 -7.82 0.16
N ARG A 38 3.08 -6.62 0.74
CA ARG A 38 1.91 -5.79 1.10
C ARG A 38 0.90 -5.66 -0.05
N HIS A 39 1.39 -5.48 -1.28
CA HIS A 39 0.56 -5.33 -2.50
C HIS A 39 -0.38 -6.51 -2.78
N VAL A 40 -0.05 -7.73 -2.33
CA VAL A 40 -0.94 -8.91 -2.48
C VAL A 40 -2.22 -8.77 -1.65
N PHE A 41 -2.15 -8.01 -0.55
CA PHE A 41 -3.27 -7.80 0.37
C PHE A 41 -4.09 -6.53 0.07
N VAL A 42 -3.58 -5.64 -0.79
CA VAL A 42 -4.24 -4.38 -1.17
C VAL A 42 -4.41 -4.29 -2.68
N PRO A 43 -5.28 -5.14 -3.27
CA PRO A 43 -5.41 -5.23 -4.71
C PRO A 43 -5.92 -3.95 -5.38
N ARG A 44 -6.63 -3.14 -4.60
CA ARG A 44 -7.19 -1.85 -4.96
C ARG A 44 -7.27 -0.98 -3.71
N PHE A 45 -7.06 0.31 -3.87
CA PHE A 45 -7.31 1.34 -2.87
C PHE A 45 -7.82 2.60 -3.57
N PHE A 46 -8.08 3.64 -2.80
CA PHE A 46 -8.53 4.95 -3.25
C PHE A 46 -7.52 6.01 -2.85
N THR A 47 -7.21 6.91 -3.77
CA THR A 47 -6.45 8.14 -3.52
C THR A 47 -7.38 9.33 -3.73
N GLN A 48 -7.10 10.43 -3.03
CA GLN A 48 -7.86 11.65 -3.22
C GLN A 48 -7.13 12.56 -4.21
N GLY A 49 -7.81 12.94 -5.29
CA GLY A 49 -7.33 13.93 -6.24
C GLY A 49 -7.29 15.33 -5.64
N THR A 50 -6.66 16.28 -6.34
CA THR A 50 -6.57 17.68 -5.90
C THR A 50 -7.93 18.39 -5.82
N ASP A 51 -8.93 17.85 -6.51
CA ASP A 51 -10.33 18.27 -6.48
C ASP A 51 -11.12 17.68 -5.30
N GLY A 52 -10.48 16.85 -4.47
CA GLY A 52 -11.11 16.15 -3.37
C GLY A 52 -11.85 14.87 -3.80
N ALA A 53 -11.85 14.51 -5.09
CA ALA A 53 -12.53 13.32 -5.58
C ALA A 53 -11.70 12.07 -5.30
N TRP A 54 -12.36 11.02 -4.80
CA TRP A 54 -11.72 9.71 -4.62
C TRP A 54 -11.61 8.97 -5.95
N GLN A 55 -10.39 8.56 -6.30
CA GLN A 55 -10.09 7.80 -7.51
C GLN A 55 -9.54 6.42 -7.13
N PRO A 56 -10.05 5.34 -7.73
CA PRO A 56 -9.50 4.02 -7.49
C PRO A 56 -8.13 3.88 -8.14
N VAL A 57 -7.20 3.25 -7.42
CA VAL A 57 -5.88 2.85 -7.93
C VAL A 57 -5.76 1.34 -7.73
N SER A 58 -5.30 0.64 -8.75
CA SER A 58 -5.25 -0.81 -8.83
C SER A 58 -3.95 -1.30 -9.46
N TRP A 59 -3.72 -2.60 -9.37
CA TRP A 59 -2.55 -3.20 -10.02
C TRP A 59 -2.50 -2.94 -11.52
N GLY A 60 -1.33 -2.52 -11.99
CA GLY A 60 -1.09 -2.14 -13.38
C GLY A 60 -1.19 -0.63 -13.61
N ASP A 61 -1.81 0.11 -12.69
CA ASP A 61 -1.83 1.57 -12.75
C ASP A 61 -0.45 2.14 -12.39
N VAL A 62 -0.06 3.20 -13.10
CA VAL A 62 1.17 3.95 -12.81
C VAL A 62 1.08 4.50 -11.38
N GLY A 63 2.14 4.31 -10.58
CA GLY A 63 2.18 4.79 -9.20
C GLY A 63 1.54 3.85 -8.17
N TYR A 64 0.97 2.71 -8.58
CA TYR A 64 0.36 1.75 -7.66
C TYR A 64 1.37 1.24 -6.62
N LEU A 65 2.52 0.72 -7.06
CA LEU A 65 3.51 0.11 -6.15
C LEU A 65 4.18 1.16 -5.27
N GLU A 66 4.47 2.34 -5.82
CA GLU A 66 5.03 3.48 -5.10
C GLU A 66 4.11 3.94 -3.98
N THR A 67 2.80 3.95 -4.24
CA THR A 67 1.80 4.33 -3.23
C THR A 67 1.63 3.23 -2.18
N VAL A 68 1.62 1.95 -2.58
CA VAL A 68 1.53 0.80 -1.64
C VAL A 68 2.71 0.78 -0.65
N TYR A 69 3.90 1.12 -1.12
CA TYR A 69 5.13 1.15 -0.33
C TYR A 69 5.55 2.57 0.09
N GLY A 70 4.59 3.50 0.13
CA GLY A 70 4.75 4.81 0.73
C GLY A 70 4.37 4.83 2.21
N ASP A 71 4.81 5.87 2.92
CA ASP A 71 4.41 6.14 4.31
C ASP A 71 3.05 6.86 4.38
N ALA A 72 2.04 6.24 3.79
CA ALA A 72 0.67 6.72 3.80
C ALA A 72 -0.30 5.57 4.07
N ALA A 73 -1.41 5.88 4.74
CA ALA A 73 -2.52 4.96 4.87
C ALA A 73 -3.19 4.75 3.50
N LEU A 74 -3.59 3.51 3.23
CA LEU A 74 -4.32 3.16 2.01
C LEU A 74 -5.81 3.05 2.34
N THR A 75 -6.62 3.92 1.77
CA THR A 75 -8.09 3.84 1.90
C THR A 75 -8.59 2.72 0.99
N THR A 76 -9.10 1.62 1.55
CA THR A 76 -9.57 0.47 0.75
C THR A 76 -11.08 0.42 0.58
N GLN A 77 -11.83 1.22 1.34
CA GLN A 77 -13.28 1.24 1.34
C GLN A 77 -13.83 2.66 1.53
N LEU A 78 -14.90 2.97 0.82
CA LEU A 78 -15.72 4.16 0.97
C LEU A 78 -17.17 3.73 1.29
N ASP A 79 -17.93 4.56 2.00
CA ASP A 79 -19.37 4.36 2.23
C ASP A 79 -20.25 4.83 1.05
N GLU A 80 -21.57 4.76 1.20
CA GLU A 80 -22.54 5.17 0.16
C GLU A 80 -22.51 6.67 -0.16
N HIS A 81 -21.90 7.49 0.72
CA HIS A 81 -21.73 8.92 0.55
C HIS A 81 -20.32 9.29 0.07
N GLY A 82 -19.43 8.31 -0.10
CA GLY A 82 -18.05 8.51 -0.55
C GLY A 82 -17.07 8.88 0.56
N PHE A 83 -17.41 8.66 1.83
CA PHE A 83 -16.49 8.87 2.95
C PHE A 83 -15.65 7.62 3.22
N PRO A 84 -14.35 7.77 3.55
CA PRO A 84 -13.51 6.64 3.92
C PRO A 84 -14.04 5.96 5.17
N THR A 85 -14.24 4.64 5.09
CA THR A 85 -14.73 3.86 6.21
C THR A 85 -13.55 3.53 7.14
N SER A 86 -13.47 4.21 8.28
CA SER A 86 -12.53 3.88 9.35
C SER A 86 -13.26 3.20 10.49
N SER A 87 -12.77 2.04 10.92
CA SER A 87 -13.23 1.44 12.18
C SER A 87 -12.44 2.06 13.34
N SER A 88 -12.88 3.20 13.84
CA SER A 88 -12.41 3.76 15.13
C SER A 88 -13.59 3.79 16.10
N SER A 89 -13.49 3.04 17.19
CA SER A 89 -14.42 3.04 18.32
C SER A 89 -14.04 4.08 19.37
#